data_AF-A0A7Y2AVS0-F1
#
_entry.id   AF-A0A7Y2AVS0-F1
#
_cell.length_a   1.000
_cell.length_b   1.000
_cell.length_c   1.000
_cell.angle_alpha   90.00
_cell.angle_beta   90.00
_cell.angle_gamma   90.00
#
_symmetry.space_group_name_H-M   'P 1'
#
loop_
_entity.id
_entity.type
_entity.pdbx_description
1 polymer ?
#
loop_
_entity_poly.entity_id
_entity_poly.type
_entity_poly.pdbx_seq_one_letter_code
_entity_poly.pdbx_strand_id
1 'polypeptide(L)'
;MTNSTKCTIPAAAPGARKSRGAALLLVMMILIMMTLMLFFNARMTAVEQAISANDRRAKLAQHAAEAGLSHAMRFFSRNLRNISSADTGGWLQGAGSDRHWLPCTADDVTLPCSAASLAADGRADGFSRENVFYYVEDPDAETLNTFLPISSLVRKYDNSDPPVQIDSTDYRVQALLCVMDYDQDFFEAGNPNTYAKCDASGTPSGIHFAIRLVSTGISDDGSAQTIITQTLANVEPGGGPPSVPIMTYNQVAPNGSVNVVVNPNAGGVGVPTSIWSRNYVFIEESGSGSVATCEIEEFLDTKNPSAWRAWTDSQGVQYNTCDSCVCPDKEDQGALTHTQSTEPARKFFDVVDEDPLYPEDIFEYYFGVARTEYQLVRDAADLVVTDCGDADTSWTGLVWADNYCDLSGKEVGSATGPVALVTAKGVKLNSNSIFYGVLVITDPTVPASEQGIDSIPASLNGGPVVYGAVMTDPGAAIFNGGFTVVYIEDIVSKIHPLIILGNLAGSWSDQSTFN
;
A
#
# COMPACT_ATOMS: atom_id res chain seq x y z
N MET A 1 113.07 48.77 61.05
CA MET A 1 112.65 47.40 60.73
C MET A 1 111.23 47.21 61.25
N THR A 2 110.24 47.24 60.36
CA THR A 2 108.92 46.59 60.48
C THR A 2 108.15 46.90 59.19
N ASN A 3 107.86 45.84 58.43
CA ASN A 3 107.03 45.85 57.24
C ASN A 3 105.57 46.15 57.63
N SER A 4 104.94 47.14 56.99
CA SER A 4 103.50 47.35 57.04
C SER A 4 102.95 47.26 55.61
N THR A 5 102.16 46.22 55.40
CA THR A 5 101.58 45.77 54.13
C THR A 5 100.50 46.73 53.64
N LYS A 6 100.57 47.06 52.33
CA LYS A 6 99.57 47.81 51.58
C LYS A 6 98.19 47.15 51.64
N CYS A 7 97.17 47.94 51.94
CA CYS A 7 95.77 47.61 51.66
C CYS A 7 95.24 48.64 50.65
N THR A 8 95.12 48.25 49.39
CA THR A 8 94.52 49.07 48.32
C THR A 8 93.07 48.62 48.10
N ILE A 9 92.13 49.50 48.43
CA ILE A 9 90.70 49.36 48.14
C ILE A 9 90.48 49.66 46.65
N PRO A 10 89.78 48.81 45.87
CA PRO A 10 89.51 49.10 44.47
C PRO A 10 88.48 50.23 44.34
N ALA A 11 88.74 51.14 43.39
CA ALA A 11 87.88 52.25 43.05
C ALA A 11 86.50 51.78 42.57
N ALA A 12 85.45 52.45 43.05
CA ALA A 12 84.09 52.28 42.57
C ALA A 12 84.01 52.56 41.06
N ALA A 13 83.46 51.60 40.30
CA ALA A 13 83.17 51.77 38.89
C ALA A 13 82.07 52.84 38.69
N PRO A 14 82.18 53.69 37.65
CA PRO A 14 81.16 54.70 37.35
C PRO A 14 79.88 54.03 36.83
N GLY A 15 78.75 54.60 37.22
CA GLY A 15 77.42 54.00 37.16
C GLY A 15 76.97 53.45 35.81
N ALA A 16 76.30 52.28 35.87
CA ALA A 16 75.46 51.78 34.81
C ALA A 16 74.34 52.78 34.50
N ARG A 17 74.42 53.46 33.35
CA ARG A 17 73.28 54.16 32.76
C ARG A 17 72.20 53.13 32.44
N LYS A 18 71.15 53.07 33.26
CA LYS A 18 69.94 52.29 33.02
C LYS A 18 69.34 52.66 31.65
N SER A 19 69.34 51.72 30.71
CA SER A 19 68.69 51.82 29.40
C SER A 19 67.16 51.73 29.53
N ARG A 20 66.54 52.79 30.06
CA ARG A 20 65.08 52.94 30.14
C ARG A 20 64.37 52.83 28.77
N GLY A 21 65.08 53.05 27.66
CA GLY A 21 64.54 52.94 26.29
C GLY A 21 64.33 51.50 25.79
N ALA A 22 65.18 50.54 26.17
CA ALA A 22 65.07 49.15 25.70
C ALA A 22 63.90 48.41 26.37
N ALA A 23 63.67 48.65 27.67
CA ALA A 23 62.52 48.08 28.39
C ALA A 23 61.18 48.63 27.89
N LEU A 24 61.13 49.91 27.48
CA LEU A 24 59.92 50.55 26.95
C LEU A 24 59.55 49.99 25.57
N LEU A 25 60.54 49.74 24.70
CA LEU A 25 60.32 49.08 23.41
C LEU A 25 59.83 47.63 23.58
N LEU A 26 60.37 46.89 24.55
CA LEU A 26 59.98 45.50 24.80
C LEU A 26 58.53 45.42 25.31
N VAL A 27 58.15 46.30 26.23
CA VAL A 27 56.75 46.42 26.72
C VAL A 27 55.80 46.86 25.61
N MET A 28 56.21 47.82 24.77
CA MET A 28 55.38 48.27 23.66
C MET A 28 55.22 47.18 22.60
N MET A 29 56.28 46.43 22.30
CA MET A 29 56.21 45.31 21.37
C MET A 29 55.30 44.20 21.92
N ILE A 30 55.38 43.88 23.21
CA ILE A 30 54.46 42.93 23.86
C ILE A 30 53.01 43.42 23.77
N LEU A 31 52.75 44.70 24.04
CA LEU A 31 51.41 45.29 23.93
C LEU A 31 50.86 45.22 22.50
N ILE A 32 51.69 45.52 21.49
CA ILE A 32 51.32 45.41 20.08
C ILE A 32 51.05 43.94 19.71
N MET A 33 51.88 43.01 20.19
CA MET A 33 51.69 41.58 19.92
C MET A 33 50.40 41.06 20.57
N MET A 34 50.12 41.44 21.82
CA MET A 34 48.89 41.09 22.52
C MET A 34 47.65 41.67 21.83
N THR A 35 47.70 42.93 21.37
CA THR A 35 46.59 43.52 20.62
C THR A 35 46.36 42.82 19.29
N LEU A 36 47.42 42.52 18.53
CA LEU A 36 47.31 41.76 17.28
C LEU A 36 46.71 40.37 17.50
N MET A 37 47.11 39.67 18.57
CA MET A 37 46.56 38.36 18.92
C MET A 37 45.07 38.45 19.29
N LEU A 38 44.64 39.50 20.01
CA LEU A 38 43.22 39.74 20.29
C LEU A 38 42.40 39.97 19.02
N PHE A 39 42.92 40.77 18.07
CA PHE A 39 42.24 41.00 16.79
C PHE A 39 42.14 39.73 15.94
N PHE A 40 43.21 38.91 15.92
CA PHE A 40 43.21 37.64 15.22
C PHE A 40 42.20 36.65 15.82
N ASN A 41 42.21 36.49 17.15
CA ASN A 41 41.26 35.63 17.86
C ASN A 41 39.81 36.09 17.66
N ALA A 42 39.54 37.41 17.68
CA ALA A 42 38.20 37.94 17.43
C ALA A 42 37.70 37.59 16.02
N ARG A 43 38.57 37.67 14.99
CA ARG A 43 38.21 37.24 13.63
C ARG A 43 38.00 35.74 13.54
N MET A 44 38.86 34.93 14.15
CA MET A 44 38.72 33.47 14.16
C MET A 44 37.40 33.05 14.81
N THR A 45 37.08 33.60 15.99
CA THR A 45 35.81 33.32 16.67
C THR A 45 34.59 33.71 15.84
N ALA A 46 34.63 34.86 15.16
CA ALA A 46 33.52 35.27 14.30
C ALA A 46 33.32 34.31 13.11
N VAL A 47 34.41 33.79 12.52
CA VAL A 47 34.34 32.79 11.45
C VAL A 47 33.79 31.47 11.98
N GLU A 48 34.25 31.00 13.13
CA GLU A 48 33.73 29.77 13.77
C GLU A 48 32.24 29.87 14.12
N GLN A 49 31.80 31.05 14.58
CA GLN A 49 30.37 31.31 14.81
C GLN A 49 29.56 31.27 13.51
N ALA A 50 30.09 31.84 12.42
CA ALA A 50 29.42 31.82 11.12
C ALA A 50 29.33 30.39 10.56
N ILE A 51 30.41 29.60 10.67
CA ILE A 51 30.42 28.18 10.27
C ILE A 51 29.40 27.39 11.09
N SER A 52 29.40 27.55 12.42
CA SER A 52 28.47 26.88 13.32
C SER A 52 27.01 27.26 13.03
N ALA A 53 26.75 28.53 12.69
CA ALA A 53 25.42 29.00 12.31
C ALA A 53 24.98 28.42 10.95
N ASN A 54 25.88 28.35 9.97
CA ASN A 54 25.60 27.74 8.67
C ASN A 54 25.29 26.24 8.82
N ASP A 55 26.10 25.52 9.59
CA ASP A 55 25.89 24.10 9.89
C ASP A 55 24.56 23.85 10.60
N ARG A 56 24.22 24.68 11.60
CA ARG A 56 22.90 24.61 12.25
C ARG A 56 21.75 24.79 11.26
N ARG A 57 21.83 25.78 10.36
CA ARG A 57 20.76 26.07 9.39
C ARG A 57 20.60 24.96 8.36
N ALA A 58 21.71 24.39 7.88
CA ALA A 58 21.69 23.23 6.99
C ALA A 58 21.01 22.01 7.65
N LYS A 59 21.32 21.74 8.92
CA LYS A 59 20.69 20.66 9.69
C LYS A 59 19.20 20.88 9.93
N LEU A 60 18.79 22.12 10.24
CA LEU A 60 17.37 22.46 10.40
C LEU A 60 16.61 22.24 9.09
N ALA A 61 17.12 22.73 7.96
CA ALA A 61 16.52 22.52 6.65
C ALA A 61 16.45 21.01 6.30
N GLN A 62 17.47 20.22 6.65
CA GLN A 62 17.46 18.78 6.46
C GLN A 62 16.37 18.09 7.29
N HIS A 63 16.28 18.38 8.59
CA HIS A 63 15.25 17.80 9.45
C HIS A 63 13.83 18.19 9.01
N ALA A 64 13.64 19.42 8.51
CA ALA A 64 12.37 19.84 7.92
C ALA A 64 12.03 19.01 6.68
N ALA A 65 13.01 18.78 5.79
CA ALA A 65 12.81 17.94 4.60
C ALA A 65 12.48 16.47 4.97
N GLU A 66 13.15 15.89 5.97
CA GLU A 66 12.88 14.54 6.48
C GLU A 66 11.46 14.41 7.08
N ALA A 67 11.01 15.44 7.80
CA ALA A 67 9.64 15.51 8.31
C ALA A 67 8.61 15.56 7.16
N GLY A 68 8.90 16.33 6.10
CA GLY A 68 8.09 16.39 4.89
C GLY A 68 7.93 15.02 4.21
N LEU A 69 9.03 14.27 4.05
CA LEU A 69 8.98 12.91 3.50
C LEU A 69 8.09 12.00 4.33
N SER A 70 8.23 12.04 5.66
CA SER A 70 7.43 11.22 6.57
C SER A 70 5.92 11.52 6.47
N HIS A 71 5.54 12.78 6.30
CA HIS A 71 4.14 13.16 6.11
C HIS A 71 3.61 12.82 4.72
N ALA A 72 4.43 12.98 3.68
CA ALA A 72 4.06 12.59 2.33
C ALA A 72 3.87 11.07 2.20
N MET A 73 4.72 10.27 2.86
CA MET A 73 4.51 8.81 2.96
C MET A 73 3.13 8.50 3.54
N ARG A 74 2.74 9.13 4.65
CA ARG A 74 1.40 8.93 5.25
C ARG A 74 0.27 9.36 4.32
N PHE A 75 0.44 10.47 3.59
CA PHE A 75 -0.54 10.92 2.61
C PHE A 75 -0.78 9.87 1.53
N PHE A 76 0.28 9.30 0.95
CA PHE A 76 0.14 8.26 -0.07
C PHE A 76 -0.30 6.92 0.49
N SER A 77 0.17 6.51 1.68
CA SER A 77 -0.31 5.28 2.33
C SER A 77 -1.82 5.31 2.60
N ARG A 78 -2.40 6.49 2.89
CA ARG A 78 -3.85 6.63 3.09
C ARG A 78 -4.66 6.61 1.79
N ASN A 79 -4.07 7.04 0.67
CA ASN A 79 -4.77 7.16 -0.61
C ASN A 79 -4.30 6.11 -1.61
N LEU A 80 -3.79 4.98 -1.12
CA LEU A 80 -2.98 4.05 -1.89
C LEU A 80 -3.64 3.57 -3.19
N ARG A 81 -4.93 3.28 -3.10
CA ARG A 81 -5.75 2.77 -4.18
C ARG A 81 -6.05 3.81 -5.27
N ASN A 82 -6.19 5.07 -4.89
CA ASN A 82 -6.51 6.12 -5.84
C ASN A 82 -5.30 6.49 -6.70
N ILE A 83 -4.08 6.26 -6.20
CA ILE A 83 -2.84 6.66 -6.88
C ILE A 83 -2.72 6.08 -8.28
N SER A 84 -3.02 4.78 -8.44
CA SER A 84 -2.92 4.06 -9.71
C SER A 84 -4.28 3.69 -10.32
N SER A 85 -5.40 4.18 -9.78
CA SER A 85 -6.72 3.90 -10.34
C SER A 85 -7.07 4.94 -11.41
N ALA A 86 -7.57 4.44 -12.55
CA ALA A 86 -8.19 5.22 -13.62
C ALA A 86 -9.74 5.19 -13.55
N ASP A 87 -10.32 4.57 -12.52
CA ASP A 87 -11.76 4.49 -12.31
C ASP A 87 -12.32 5.82 -11.77
N THR A 88 -13.65 5.94 -11.68
CA THR A 88 -14.30 7.16 -11.16
C THR A 88 -13.86 7.42 -9.71
N GLY A 89 -13.15 8.53 -9.47
CA GLY A 89 -12.57 8.88 -8.16
C GLY A 89 -11.09 8.49 -7.98
N GLY A 90 -10.48 7.82 -8.96
CA GLY A 90 -9.05 7.60 -9.04
C GLY A 90 -8.27 8.86 -9.39
N TRP A 91 -6.93 8.79 -9.34
CA TRP A 91 -6.06 9.95 -9.55
C TRP A 91 -5.40 9.97 -10.93
N LEU A 92 -5.45 8.87 -11.68
CA LEU A 92 -4.85 8.77 -13.02
C LEU A 92 -5.70 9.43 -14.10
N GLN A 93 -5.10 9.61 -15.28
CA GLN A 93 -5.83 10.06 -16.47
C GLN A 93 -6.92 9.03 -16.82
N GLY A 94 -8.18 9.48 -16.92
CA GLY A 94 -9.35 8.61 -17.14
C GLY A 94 -10.36 8.64 -15.99
N ALA A 95 -9.92 8.99 -14.77
CA ALA A 95 -10.71 8.94 -13.55
C ALA A 95 -11.80 10.04 -13.40
N GLY A 96 -11.94 10.93 -14.38
CA GLY A 96 -12.89 12.04 -14.35
C GLY A 96 -12.34 13.29 -13.64
N SER A 97 -13.11 13.87 -12.72
CA SER A 97 -12.81 15.17 -12.06
C SER A 97 -11.72 15.10 -11.00
N ASP A 98 -11.47 13.93 -10.41
CA ASP A 98 -10.60 13.77 -9.23
C ASP A 98 -9.16 13.37 -9.61
N ARG A 99 -8.80 13.58 -10.88
CA ARG A 99 -7.47 13.28 -11.41
C ARG A 99 -6.42 14.23 -10.82
N HIS A 100 -5.31 13.69 -10.34
CA HIS A 100 -4.20 14.48 -9.77
C HIS A 100 -2.87 14.27 -10.51
N TRP A 101 -2.79 13.28 -11.39
CA TRP A 101 -1.56 12.96 -12.12
C TRP A 101 -1.57 13.56 -13.53
N LEU A 102 -0.61 14.44 -13.81
CA LEU A 102 -0.36 14.99 -15.14
C LEU A 102 0.98 14.48 -15.68
N PRO A 103 1.12 14.24 -16.99
CA PRO A 103 2.34 13.66 -17.55
C PRO A 103 3.44 14.73 -17.60
N CYS A 104 4.67 14.36 -17.25
CA CYS A 104 5.83 15.21 -17.47
C CYS A 104 6.17 15.26 -18.97
N THR A 105 6.79 16.36 -19.40
CA THR A 105 7.35 16.46 -20.76
C THR A 105 8.87 16.25 -20.71
N ALA A 106 9.45 15.71 -21.79
CA ALA A 106 10.90 15.43 -21.84
C ALA A 106 11.76 16.67 -21.58
N ASP A 107 11.28 17.85 -22.00
CA ASP A 107 11.98 19.13 -21.89
C ASP A 107 11.73 19.84 -20.54
N ASP A 108 10.86 19.29 -19.67
CA ASP A 108 10.56 19.92 -18.38
C ASP A 108 11.72 19.74 -17.40
N VAL A 109 12.44 20.84 -17.18
CA VAL A 109 13.56 20.96 -16.24
C VAL A 109 13.16 21.59 -14.92
N THR A 110 11.87 21.82 -14.69
CA THR A 110 11.37 22.35 -13.42
C THR A 110 11.03 21.22 -12.45
N LEU A 111 11.11 21.51 -11.15
CA LEU A 111 10.66 20.56 -10.14
C LEU A 111 9.12 20.48 -10.18
N PRO A 112 8.52 19.27 -10.18
CA PRO A 112 9.16 18.00 -9.81
C PRO A 112 9.75 17.19 -10.98
N CYS A 113 9.40 17.45 -12.24
CA CYS A 113 9.80 16.64 -13.39
C CYS A 113 11.34 16.52 -13.58
N SER A 114 12.10 17.53 -13.16
CA SER A 114 13.56 17.48 -13.20
C SER A 114 14.20 16.46 -12.26
N ALA A 115 13.46 15.96 -11.26
CA ALA A 115 13.89 14.88 -10.38
C ALA A 115 13.82 13.49 -11.03
N ALA A 116 13.24 13.38 -12.23
CA ALA A 116 13.38 12.21 -13.11
C ALA A 116 14.62 12.35 -14.01
N SER A 117 15.34 11.24 -14.23
CA SER A 117 16.60 11.25 -15.01
C SER A 117 16.30 11.37 -16.50
N LEU A 118 17.20 12.05 -17.22
CA LEU A 118 17.32 11.87 -18.67
C LEU A 118 18.11 10.59 -18.90
N ALA A 119 17.79 9.85 -19.97
CA ALA A 119 18.51 8.63 -20.40
C ALA A 119 20.05 8.80 -20.52
N ALA A 120 20.57 10.03 -20.50
CA ALA A 120 21.98 10.36 -20.54
C ALA A 120 22.73 10.29 -19.18
N ASP A 121 22.04 10.17 -18.04
CA ASP A 121 22.67 10.23 -16.70
C ASP A 121 23.11 8.86 -16.13
N GLY A 122 22.96 7.77 -16.88
CA GLY A 122 23.42 6.43 -16.47
C GLY A 122 22.77 5.87 -15.19
N ARG A 123 21.77 6.56 -14.63
CA ARG A 123 20.93 6.11 -13.53
C ARG A 123 19.63 5.53 -14.10
N ALA A 124 19.57 4.19 -14.06
CA ALA A 124 18.44 3.30 -14.26
C ALA A 124 17.37 3.75 -15.28
N ASP A 125 17.28 3.03 -16.40
CA ASP A 125 16.36 3.18 -17.54
C ASP A 125 14.84 3.07 -17.23
N GLY A 126 14.42 3.30 -15.99
CA GLY A 126 13.02 3.23 -15.52
C GLY A 126 12.34 4.60 -15.45
N PHE A 127 12.88 5.56 -14.68
CA PHE A 127 12.29 6.89 -14.42
C PHE A 127 12.71 7.94 -15.47
N SER A 128 12.44 7.68 -16.75
CA SER A 128 12.64 8.71 -17.80
C SER A 128 11.59 9.81 -17.65
N ARG A 129 11.97 11.08 -17.85
CA ARG A 129 11.07 12.25 -17.73
C ARG A 129 9.83 12.15 -18.62
N GLU A 130 9.98 11.55 -19.80
CA GLU A 130 8.88 11.36 -20.75
C GLU A 130 7.86 10.29 -20.33
N ASN A 131 8.18 9.53 -19.28
CA ASN A 131 7.45 8.35 -18.86
C ASN A 131 6.91 8.43 -17.43
N VAL A 132 6.96 9.60 -16.79
CA VAL A 132 6.49 9.80 -15.40
C VAL A 132 5.41 10.86 -15.33
N PHE A 133 4.58 10.76 -14.31
CA PHE A 133 3.56 11.75 -13.99
C PHE A 133 4.00 12.59 -12.79
N TYR A 134 3.53 13.83 -12.70
CA TYR A 134 3.69 14.68 -11.53
C TYR A 134 2.34 14.97 -10.87
N TYR A 135 2.36 15.14 -9.55
CA TYR A 135 1.15 15.44 -8.78
C TYR A 135 0.74 16.90 -8.93
N VAL A 136 -0.56 17.13 -9.09
CA VAL A 136 -1.23 18.43 -8.98
C VAL A 136 -2.47 18.33 -8.09
N GLU A 137 -2.68 19.34 -7.25
CA GLU A 137 -3.87 19.39 -6.37
C GLU A 137 -5.17 19.55 -7.17
N ASP A 138 -5.17 20.39 -8.20
CA ASP A 138 -6.27 20.58 -9.12
C ASP A 138 -5.72 20.72 -10.55
N PRO A 139 -5.99 19.75 -11.44
CA PRO A 139 -5.52 19.77 -12.83
C PRO A 139 -6.23 20.83 -13.69
N ASP A 140 -7.39 21.32 -13.24
CA ASP A 140 -8.24 22.27 -13.97
C ASP A 140 -8.03 23.73 -13.49
N ALA A 141 -7.16 23.95 -12.51
CA ALA A 141 -6.82 25.28 -12.00
C ALA A 141 -6.03 26.13 -13.03
N GLU A 142 -6.28 27.45 -13.05
CA GLU A 142 -5.53 28.40 -13.89
C GLU A 142 -4.02 28.42 -13.56
N THR A 143 -3.69 28.15 -12.29
CA THR A 143 -2.31 27.99 -11.81
C THR A 143 -2.17 26.66 -11.09
N LEU A 144 -1.39 25.74 -11.67
CA LEU A 144 -1.20 24.41 -11.13
C LEU A 144 -0.42 24.45 -9.80
N ASN A 145 -1.03 23.94 -8.74
CA ASN A 145 -0.35 23.68 -7.48
C ASN A 145 0.24 22.26 -7.51
N THR A 146 1.57 22.15 -7.55
CA THR A 146 2.29 20.86 -7.60
C THR A 146 2.68 20.32 -6.22
N PHE A 147 2.34 21.05 -5.15
CA PHE A 147 2.64 20.65 -3.78
C PHE A 147 1.54 19.77 -3.20
N LEU A 148 1.93 18.75 -2.43
CA LEU A 148 0.98 17.90 -1.73
C LEU A 148 0.25 18.68 -0.62
N PRO A 149 -1.06 18.47 -0.40
CA PRO A 149 -1.87 19.17 0.61
C PRO A 149 -1.63 18.64 2.04
N ILE A 150 -0.37 18.51 2.45
CA ILE A 150 0.06 17.90 3.72
C ILE A 150 -0.01 18.82 4.93
N SER A 151 -0.05 20.14 4.74
CA SER A 151 -0.20 21.12 5.84
C SER A 151 -1.49 20.90 6.63
N SER A 152 -2.57 20.47 5.96
CA SER A 152 -3.85 20.13 6.58
C SER A 152 -3.79 18.91 7.51
N LEU A 153 -2.82 18.01 7.30
CA LEU A 153 -2.63 16.78 8.07
C LEU A 153 -1.83 17.02 9.36
N VAL A 154 -1.10 18.13 9.46
CA VAL A 154 -0.27 18.45 10.62
C VAL A 154 -1.03 19.35 11.58
N ARG A 155 -1.54 18.75 12.66
CA ARG A 155 -2.14 19.49 13.78
C ARG A 155 -1.11 19.70 14.88
N LYS A 156 -1.04 20.92 15.40
CA LYS A 156 -0.26 21.18 16.61
C LYS A 156 -0.98 20.54 17.78
N TYR A 157 -0.29 19.73 18.56
CA TYR A 157 -0.82 19.31 19.86
C TYR A 157 -0.72 20.49 20.82
N ASP A 158 -1.78 21.28 20.87
CA ASP A 158 -2.02 22.33 21.86
C ASP A 158 -3.32 21.95 22.60
N ASN A 159 -3.51 22.49 23.81
CA ASN A 159 -4.70 22.26 24.65
C ASN A 159 -5.96 22.96 24.12
N SER A 160 -5.95 23.40 22.86
CA SER A 160 -7.10 23.94 22.15
C SER A 160 -7.99 22.80 21.65
N ASP A 161 -9.29 22.92 21.84
CA ASP A 161 -10.30 21.97 21.33
C ASP A 161 -11.19 22.69 20.28
N PRO A 162 -11.09 22.35 18.99
CA PRO A 162 -10.17 21.38 18.40
C PRO A 162 -8.73 21.91 18.27
N PRO A 163 -7.72 21.02 18.12
CA PRO A 163 -6.32 21.42 17.95
C PRO A 163 -6.11 22.28 16.70
N VAL A 164 -5.31 23.34 16.82
CA VAL A 164 -5.05 24.30 15.72
C VAL A 164 -4.12 23.68 14.65
N GLN A 165 -4.45 23.90 13.37
CA GLN A 165 -3.58 23.51 12.23
C GLN A 165 -2.30 24.35 12.18
N ILE A 166 -1.19 23.75 11.78
CA ILE A 166 0.08 24.47 11.62
C ILE A 166 0.11 25.14 10.23
N ASP A 167 0.01 26.46 10.21
CA ASP A 167 -0.01 27.29 9.00
C ASP A 167 1.37 27.42 8.31
N SER A 168 2.48 27.10 9.01
CA SER A 168 3.82 27.12 8.44
C SER A 168 4.59 25.83 8.74
N THR A 169 4.48 24.86 7.84
CA THR A 169 5.45 23.78 7.75
C THR A 169 6.66 24.29 6.99
N ASP A 170 7.86 24.24 7.58
CA ASP A 170 9.11 24.68 6.92
C ASP A 170 9.60 23.70 5.83
N TYR A 171 8.67 22.94 5.24
CA TYR A 171 8.92 22.04 4.13
C TYR A 171 7.77 22.05 3.13
N ARG A 172 8.10 21.70 1.88
CA ARG A 172 7.16 21.50 0.79
C ARG A 172 7.52 20.19 0.10
N VAL A 173 6.51 19.40 -0.27
CA VAL A 173 6.73 18.11 -0.93
C VAL A 173 6.01 18.08 -2.26
N GLN A 174 6.71 17.61 -3.28
CA GLN A 174 6.18 17.29 -4.59
C GLN A 174 6.39 15.79 -4.85
N ALA A 175 5.65 15.21 -5.78
CA ALA A 175 5.71 13.79 -6.08
C ALA A 175 5.74 13.52 -7.58
N LEU A 176 6.48 12.48 -7.96
CA LEU A 176 6.46 11.87 -9.28
C LEU A 176 5.94 10.44 -9.18
N LEU A 177 5.04 10.06 -10.07
CA LEU A 177 4.52 8.71 -10.20
C LEU A 177 5.10 8.04 -11.45
N CYS A 178 5.57 6.83 -11.26
CA CYS A 178 5.95 5.88 -12.29
C CYS A 178 4.96 4.73 -12.21
N VAL A 179 4.09 4.59 -13.20
CA VAL A 179 3.23 3.39 -13.27
C VAL A 179 3.94 2.36 -14.15
N MET A 180 4.02 1.14 -13.64
CA MET A 180 4.74 0.04 -14.25
C MET A 180 3.72 -0.95 -14.79
N ASP A 181 3.79 -1.24 -16.07
CA ASP A 181 3.05 -2.35 -16.66
C ASP A 181 3.90 -3.61 -16.58
N TYR A 182 3.33 -4.69 -16.02
CA TYR A 182 3.98 -5.99 -15.98
C TYR A 182 3.43 -6.84 -17.10
N ASP A 183 4.16 -6.90 -18.21
CA ASP A 183 3.83 -7.78 -19.32
C ASP A 183 4.47 -9.18 -19.08
N GLN A 184 3.65 -10.10 -18.57
CA GLN A 184 4.04 -11.47 -18.25
C GLN A 184 4.47 -12.26 -19.49
N ASP A 185 3.86 -12.00 -20.66
CA ASP A 185 4.14 -12.70 -21.91
C ASP A 185 5.56 -12.39 -22.44
N PHE A 186 6.04 -11.16 -22.22
CA PHE A 186 7.41 -10.77 -22.60
C PHE A 186 8.50 -11.32 -21.66
N PHE A 187 8.17 -11.62 -20.40
CA PHE A 187 9.10 -12.27 -19.46
C PHE A 187 9.41 -13.71 -19.90
N GLU A 188 8.39 -14.45 -20.30
CA GLU A 188 8.53 -15.83 -20.79
C GLU A 188 9.27 -15.92 -22.14
N ALA A 189 9.27 -14.84 -22.93
CA ALA A 189 10.02 -14.73 -24.18
C ALA A 189 11.55 -14.56 -24.00
N GLY A 190 12.07 -14.45 -22.78
CA GLY A 190 13.50 -14.44 -22.48
C GLY A 190 14.26 -13.19 -22.95
N ASN A 191 13.57 -12.07 -23.17
CA ASN A 191 14.21 -10.81 -23.52
C ASN A 191 14.70 -10.08 -22.26
N PRO A 192 16.03 -9.89 -22.07
CA PRO A 192 16.58 -9.31 -20.84
C PRO A 192 16.31 -7.81 -20.65
N ASN A 193 15.64 -7.14 -21.59
CA ASN A 193 15.40 -5.69 -21.56
C ASN A 193 13.98 -5.27 -21.13
N THR A 194 13.11 -6.21 -20.73
CA THR A 194 11.79 -5.90 -20.15
C THR A 194 11.92 -5.63 -18.66
N TYR A 195 12.77 -4.67 -18.29
CA TYR A 195 12.67 -4.07 -16.95
C TYR A 195 11.36 -3.29 -16.91
N ALA A 196 10.63 -3.36 -15.80
CA ALA A 196 9.47 -2.51 -15.53
C ALA A 196 9.85 -1.05 -15.82
N LYS A 197 9.40 -0.54 -16.98
CA LYS A 197 9.59 0.86 -17.36
C LYS A 197 8.36 1.62 -16.91
N CYS A 198 8.57 2.86 -16.49
CA CYS A 198 7.43 3.75 -16.34
C CYS A 198 6.77 3.88 -17.73
N ASP A 199 5.45 3.77 -17.78
CA ASP A 199 4.67 4.01 -18.98
C ASP A 199 3.79 5.25 -18.76
N ALA A 200 4.05 6.31 -19.53
CA ALA A 200 3.18 7.49 -19.57
C ALA A 200 2.33 7.57 -20.85
N SER A 201 2.33 6.53 -21.68
CA SER A 201 1.66 6.54 -22.99
C SER A 201 0.15 6.30 -22.95
N GLY A 202 -0.43 5.93 -21.80
CA GLY A 202 -1.87 5.69 -21.66
C GLY A 202 -2.34 5.29 -20.26
N THR A 203 -3.62 4.92 -20.12
CA THR A 203 -4.26 4.35 -18.92
C THR A 203 -3.52 3.07 -18.52
N PRO A 204 -2.69 3.10 -17.47
CA PRO A 204 -1.90 1.94 -17.09
C PRO A 204 -2.81 0.76 -16.73
N SER A 205 -2.51 -0.41 -17.27
CA SER A 205 -3.13 -1.70 -16.90
C SER A 205 -2.54 -2.29 -15.62
N GLY A 206 -1.37 -1.80 -15.20
CA GLY A 206 -0.62 -2.32 -14.07
C GLY A 206 -1.01 -1.71 -12.72
N ILE A 207 -1.09 -2.57 -11.72
CA ILE A 207 -1.20 -2.21 -10.30
C ILE A 207 0.12 -1.78 -9.68
N HIS A 208 1.24 -2.08 -10.34
CA HIS A 208 2.57 -1.76 -9.83
C HIS A 208 2.93 -0.32 -10.15
N PHE A 209 3.36 0.43 -9.15
CA PHE A 209 3.78 1.80 -9.29
C PHE A 209 4.87 2.15 -8.27
N ALA A 210 5.66 3.14 -8.64
CA ALA A 210 6.67 3.74 -7.79
C ALA A 210 6.46 5.24 -7.71
N ILE A 211 6.54 5.80 -6.50
CA ILE A 211 6.40 7.23 -6.24
C ILE A 211 7.74 7.77 -5.78
N ARG A 212 8.30 8.72 -6.53
CA ARG A 212 9.44 9.50 -6.07
C ARG A 212 8.95 10.77 -5.39
N LEU A 213 9.20 10.87 -4.09
CA LEU A 213 8.94 12.05 -3.29
C LEU A 213 10.13 12.99 -3.35
N VAL A 214 9.87 14.27 -3.57
CA VAL A 214 10.85 15.35 -3.55
C VAL A 214 10.45 16.30 -2.42
N SER A 215 11.16 16.22 -1.30
CA SER A 215 10.91 17.08 -0.14
C SER A 215 11.94 18.20 -0.10
N THR A 216 11.45 19.43 -0.08
CA THR A 216 12.24 20.65 0.06
C THR A 216 12.03 21.21 1.45
N GLY A 217 13.06 21.17 2.29
CA GLY A 217 13.07 21.80 3.61
C GLY A 217 13.79 23.15 3.58
N ILE A 218 13.30 24.09 4.37
CA ILE A 218 13.83 25.45 4.48
C ILE A 218 14.16 25.70 5.96
N SER A 219 15.22 26.47 6.25
CA SER A 219 15.49 26.89 7.63
C SER A 219 14.48 27.93 8.12
N ASP A 220 14.30 28.04 9.44
CA ASP A 220 13.35 28.99 10.07
C ASP A 220 13.52 30.45 9.60
N ASP A 221 14.75 30.82 9.18
CA ASP A 221 15.11 32.15 8.69
C ASP A 221 15.08 32.28 7.15
N GLY A 222 14.67 31.22 6.44
CA GLY A 222 14.59 31.18 4.98
C GLY A 222 15.93 31.13 4.23
N SER A 223 17.05 31.02 4.94
CA SER A 223 18.39 31.23 4.36
C SER A 223 19.12 29.96 3.92
N ALA A 224 18.65 28.79 4.33
CA ALA A 224 19.14 27.49 3.89
C ALA A 224 17.99 26.67 3.33
N GLN A 225 18.26 25.92 2.26
CA GLN A 225 17.31 25.01 1.62
C GLN A 225 18.01 23.67 1.38
N THR A 226 17.31 22.58 1.66
CA THR A 226 17.77 21.21 1.43
C THR A 226 16.71 20.45 0.66
N ILE A 227 17.12 19.70 -0.37
CA ILE A 227 16.23 18.83 -1.14
C ILE A 227 16.62 17.38 -0.89
N ILE A 228 15.66 16.58 -0.44
CA ILE A 228 15.82 15.14 -0.21
C ILE A 228 14.82 14.42 -1.09
N THR A 229 15.31 13.39 -1.80
CA THR A 229 14.44 12.53 -2.61
C THR A 229 14.43 11.11 -2.08
N GLN A 230 13.25 10.50 -2.10
CA GLN A 230 13.06 9.11 -1.70
C GLN A 230 12.05 8.46 -2.63
N THR A 231 12.30 7.21 -3.03
CA THR A 231 11.36 6.48 -3.90
C THR A 231 10.67 5.38 -3.11
N LEU A 232 9.35 5.42 -3.11
CA LEU A 232 8.45 4.39 -2.61
C LEU A 232 8.02 3.51 -3.78
N ALA A 233 7.77 2.24 -3.55
CA ALA A 233 7.08 1.38 -4.51
C ALA A 233 6.00 0.61 -3.78
N ASN A 234 4.90 0.32 -4.47
CA ASN A 234 3.98 -0.64 -3.92
C ASN A 234 4.57 -2.04 -4.01
N VAL A 235 4.37 -2.80 -2.95
CA VAL A 235 4.72 -4.21 -2.88
C VAL A 235 3.50 -4.98 -2.44
N GLU A 236 3.32 -6.15 -3.03
CA GLU A 236 2.36 -7.12 -2.58
C GLU A 236 3.10 -8.05 -1.61
N PRO A 237 2.66 -8.16 -0.35
CA PRO A 237 3.38 -8.96 0.65
C PRO A 237 3.38 -10.48 0.38
N GLY A 238 2.84 -10.94 -0.76
CA GLY A 238 2.96 -12.34 -1.20
C GLY A 238 1.67 -13.15 -1.13
N GLY A 239 0.51 -12.48 -1.13
CA GLY A 239 -0.80 -13.10 -1.29
C GLY A 239 -1.39 -12.83 -2.67
N GLY A 240 -2.56 -13.41 -2.95
CA GLY A 240 -3.25 -13.21 -4.22
C GLY A 240 -4.71 -13.64 -4.14
N PRO A 241 -5.53 -13.23 -5.11
CA PRO A 241 -6.92 -13.64 -5.16
C PRO A 241 -7.07 -15.17 -5.16
N PRO A 242 -8.09 -15.73 -4.48
CA PRO A 242 -8.28 -17.18 -4.45
C PRO A 242 -8.57 -17.71 -5.86
N SER A 243 -7.89 -18.79 -6.23
CA SER A 243 -8.11 -19.48 -7.49
C SER A 243 -9.33 -20.42 -7.43
N VAL A 244 -9.84 -20.73 -6.22
CA VAL A 244 -10.95 -21.65 -6.00
C VAL A 244 -12.16 -20.90 -5.42
N PRO A 245 -13.40 -21.15 -5.88
CA PRO A 245 -14.59 -20.46 -5.38
C PRO A 245 -14.84 -20.64 -3.88
N ILE A 246 -14.64 -21.84 -3.34
CA ILE A 246 -14.81 -22.12 -1.92
C ILE A 246 -13.52 -22.73 -1.37
N MET A 247 -12.91 -22.05 -0.41
CA MET A 247 -11.78 -22.58 0.36
C MET A 247 -12.16 -22.67 1.84
N THR A 248 -12.07 -23.85 2.43
CA THR A 248 -12.50 -24.03 3.81
C THR A 248 -11.69 -25.04 4.59
N TYR A 249 -11.36 -24.67 5.83
CA TYR A 249 -10.72 -25.60 6.75
C TYR A 249 -11.72 -26.63 7.30
N ASN A 250 -12.97 -26.23 7.56
CA ASN A 250 -13.93 -27.08 8.25
C ASN A 250 -14.60 -28.09 7.31
N GLN A 251 -15.27 -29.06 7.90
CA GLN A 251 -16.09 -29.99 7.14
C GLN A 251 -17.21 -29.22 6.42
N VAL A 252 -17.44 -29.54 5.15
CA VAL A 252 -18.58 -29.01 4.40
C VAL A 252 -19.69 -30.03 4.47
N ALA A 253 -20.69 -29.75 5.29
CA ALA A 253 -21.91 -30.55 5.39
C ALA A 253 -23.11 -29.68 4.98
N PRO A 254 -23.40 -29.59 3.67
CA PRO A 254 -24.43 -28.71 3.17
C PRO A 254 -25.79 -29.15 3.71
N ASN A 255 -26.56 -28.20 4.24
CA ASN A 255 -27.92 -28.41 4.70
C ASN A 255 -28.81 -27.37 4.00
N GLY A 256 -29.33 -27.74 2.83
CA GLY A 256 -29.99 -26.79 1.93
C GLY A 256 -29.63 -27.07 0.47
N SER A 257 -29.79 -26.07 -0.40
CA SER A 257 -29.38 -26.12 -1.80
C SER A 257 -28.17 -25.24 -2.02
N VAL A 258 -27.02 -25.83 -2.35
CA VAL A 258 -25.76 -25.14 -2.65
C VAL A 258 -25.46 -25.26 -4.14
N ASN A 259 -25.17 -24.13 -4.79
CA ASN A 259 -24.71 -24.10 -6.18
C ASN A 259 -23.32 -23.49 -6.23
N VAL A 260 -22.38 -24.10 -6.95
CA VAL A 260 -21.02 -23.56 -7.12
C VAL A 260 -20.64 -23.57 -8.58
N VAL A 261 -20.42 -22.39 -9.16
CA VAL A 261 -19.81 -22.27 -10.48
C VAL A 261 -18.31 -22.35 -10.33
N VAL A 262 -17.70 -23.33 -11.00
CA VAL A 262 -16.27 -23.63 -10.88
C VAL A 262 -15.39 -22.58 -11.54
N ASN A 263 -14.15 -22.47 -11.07
CA ASN A 263 -13.08 -21.94 -11.89
C ASN A 263 -12.58 -23.07 -12.81
N PRO A 264 -12.67 -22.96 -14.15
CA PRO A 264 -12.25 -24.02 -15.07
C PRO A 264 -10.74 -24.29 -15.08
N ASN A 265 -9.93 -23.38 -14.54
CA ASN A 265 -8.46 -23.45 -14.57
C ASN A 265 -7.81 -23.49 -13.18
N ALA A 266 -8.58 -23.74 -12.11
CA ALA A 266 -8.06 -23.69 -10.75
C ALA A 266 -6.97 -24.73 -10.44
N GLY A 267 -7.08 -25.94 -11.00
CA GLY A 267 -6.04 -26.99 -10.89
C GLY A 267 -4.96 -26.92 -11.97
N GLY A 268 -4.94 -25.84 -12.76
CA GLY A 268 -4.19 -25.73 -14.02
C GLY A 268 -5.14 -25.67 -15.22
N VAL A 269 -4.58 -25.39 -16.41
CA VAL A 269 -5.37 -25.19 -17.65
C VAL A 269 -6.29 -26.40 -17.91
N GLY A 270 -7.61 -26.16 -17.91
CA GLY A 270 -8.64 -27.17 -18.14
C GLY A 270 -8.91 -28.12 -16.98
N VAL A 271 -8.47 -27.79 -15.76
CA VAL A 271 -8.76 -28.55 -14.54
C VAL A 271 -9.68 -27.73 -13.63
N PRO A 272 -11.01 -27.94 -13.70
CA PRO A 272 -11.95 -27.21 -12.86
C PRO A 272 -11.84 -27.62 -11.39
N THR A 273 -11.93 -26.63 -10.49
CA THR A 273 -12.07 -26.86 -9.05
C THR A 273 -13.17 -25.96 -8.47
N SER A 274 -14.12 -26.54 -7.75
CA SER A 274 -15.22 -25.84 -7.05
C SER A 274 -14.88 -25.56 -5.59
N ILE A 275 -14.42 -26.60 -4.89
CA ILE A 275 -14.22 -26.60 -3.44
C ILE A 275 -12.83 -27.17 -3.15
N TRP A 276 -12.05 -26.44 -2.36
CA TRP A 276 -10.78 -26.91 -1.82
C TRP A 276 -10.83 -26.89 -0.30
N SER A 277 -10.66 -28.05 0.33
CA SER A 277 -10.81 -28.15 1.78
C SER A 277 -9.76 -29.02 2.46
N ARG A 278 -9.47 -28.66 3.72
CA ARG A 278 -8.59 -29.47 4.58
C ARG A 278 -9.26 -30.75 5.07
N ASN A 279 -10.56 -30.68 5.34
CA ASN A 279 -11.35 -31.80 5.86
C ASN A 279 -12.31 -32.33 4.80
N TYR A 280 -12.89 -33.50 5.07
CA TYR A 280 -13.82 -34.18 4.18
C TYR A 280 -15.08 -33.36 3.87
N VAL A 281 -15.55 -33.47 2.63
CA VAL A 281 -16.74 -32.79 2.12
C VAL A 281 -17.90 -33.78 1.95
N PHE A 282 -18.95 -33.62 2.75
CA PHE A 282 -20.08 -34.56 2.92
C PHE A 282 -21.15 -34.35 1.84
N ILE A 283 -20.82 -34.66 0.59
CA ILE A 283 -21.72 -34.51 -0.56
C ILE A 283 -22.46 -35.81 -0.86
N GLU A 284 -21.82 -36.97 -0.70
CA GLU A 284 -22.38 -38.28 -1.11
C GLU A 284 -23.14 -39.00 0.01
N GLU A 285 -23.22 -38.42 1.21
CA GLU A 285 -23.81 -39.09 2.37
C GLU A 285 -25.35 -38.95 2.44
N SER A 286 -25.98 -39.98 3.02
CA SER A 286 -27.44 -40.00 3.20
C SER A 286 -27.88 -38.92 4.21
N GLY A 287 -28.63 -37.93 3.73
CA GLY A 287 -29.10 -36.80 4.56
C GLY A 287 -28.35 -35.49 4.33
N SER A 288 -27.34 -35.49 3.46
CA SER A 288 -26.72 -34.26 2.95
C SER A 288 -27.69 -33.45 2.10
N GLY A 289 -27.52 -32.13 2.11
CA GLY A 289 -28.26 -31.20 1.27
C GLY A 289 -28.00 -31.39 -0.22
N SER A 290 -28.77 -30.66 -1.02
CA SER A 290 -28.59 -30.56 -2.46
C SER A 290 -27.35 -29.74 -2.77
N VAL A 291 -26.38 -30.31 -3.48
CA VAL A 291 -25.21 -29.61 -4.03
C VAL A 291 -25.21 -29.83 -5.53
N ALA A 292 -24.89 -28.78 -6.28
CA ALA A 292 -24.64 -28.86 -7.71
C ALA A 292 -23.48 -27.93 -8.08
N THR A 293 -22.51 -28.44 -8.85
CA THR A 293 -21.41 -27.66 -9.40
C THR A 293 -21.41 -27.73 -10.92
N CYS A 294 -21.04 -26.65 -11.58
CA CYS A 294 -21.13 -26.50 -13.04
C CYS A 294 -20.18 -25.42 -13.55
N GLU A 295 -19.93 -25.35 -14.85
CA GLU A 295 -19.22 -24.21 -15.45
C GLU A 295 -20.19 -23.05 -15.70
N ILE A 296 -19.64 -21.88 -16.05
CA ILE A 296 -20.40 -20.64 -16.16
C ILE A 296 -21.43 -20.68 -17.30
N GLU A 297 -21.13 -21.40 -18.39
CA GLU A 297 -22.02 -21.50 -19.54
C GLU A 297 -23.30 -22.27 -19.18
N GLU A 298 -23.18 -23.43 -18.51
CA GLU A 298 -24.31 -24.22 -18.05
C GLU A 298 -25.13 -23.48 -17.00
N PHE A 299 -24.47 -22.75 -16.11
CA PHE A 299 -25.14 -21.92 -15.12
C PHE A 299 -26.06 -20.89 -15.78
N LEU A 300 -25.55 -20.14 -16.76
CA LEU A 300 -26.30 -19.09 -17.45
C LEU A 300 -27.41 -19.63 -18.35
N ASP A 301 -27.24 -20.80 -18.96
CA ASP A 301 -28.23 -21.43 -19.85
C ASP A 301 -29.50 -21.89 -19.10
N THR A 302 -29.44 -22.01 -17.77
CA THR A 302 -30.62 -22.39 -16.97
C THR A 302 -31.75 -21.36 -16.99
N LYS A 303 -31.47 -20.12 -17.40
CA LYS A 303 -32.46 -19.05 -17.55
C LYS A 303 -32.29 -18.36 -18.90
N ASN A 304 -33.41 -17.80 -19.39
CA ASN A 304 -33.40 -17.01 -20.61
C ASN A 304 -32.52 -15.75 -20.43
N PRO A 305 -31.77 -15.30 -21.47
CA PRO A 305 -30.94 -14.10 -21.43
C PRO A 305 -31.59 -12.83 -20.89
N SER A 306 -32.93 -12.74 -20.90
CA SER A 306 -33.67 -11.64 -20.24
C SER A 306 -33.46 -11.55 -18.72
N ALA A 307 -32.96 -12.60 -18.07
CA ALA A 307 -32.67 -12.65 -16.64
C ALA A 307 -31.21 -12.30 -16.31
N TRP A 308 -30.39 -12.04 -17.32
CA TRP A 308 -28.96 -11.75 -17.15
C TRP A 308 -28.73 -10.27 -16.87
N ARG A 309 -27.68 -9.98 -16.10
CA ARG A 309 -27.12 -8.65 -15.92
C ARG A 309 -25.79 -8.59 -16.66
N ALA A 310 -25.70 -7.70 -17.65
CA ALA A 310 -24.50 -7.48 -18.42
C ALA A 310 -23.63 -6.41 -17.76
N TRP A 311 -22.35 -6.70 -17.63
CA TRP A 311 -21.34 -5.79 -17.10
C TRP A 311 -20.27 -5.57 -18.16
N THR A 312 -19.76 -4.36 -18.24
CA THR A 312 -18.64 -4.01 -19.10
C THR A 312 -17.57 -3.38 -18.23
N ASP A 313 -16.35 -3.92 -18.30
CA ASP A 313 -15.24 -3.35 -17.55
C ASP A 313 -14.57 -2.17 -18.27
N SER A 314 -13.57 -1.58 -17.62
CA SER A 314 -12.81 -0.44 -18.16
C SER A 314 -12.03 -0.76 -19.44
N GLN A 315 -11.81 -2.05 -19.74
CA GLN A 315 -11.16 -2.54 -20.96
C GLN A 315 -12.18 -2.90 -22.06
N GLY A 316 -13.48 -2.75 -21.80
CA GLY A 316 -14.55 -3.07 -22.74
C GLY A 316 -14.92 -4.56 -22.81
N VAL A 317 -14.41 -5.39 -21.91
CA VAL A 317 -14.77 -6.81 -21.82
C VAL A 317 -16.15 -6.92 -21.17
N GLN A 318 -17.05 -7.64 -21.85
CA GLN A 318 -18.42 -7.84 -21.39
C GLN A 318 -18.59 -9.25 -20.81
N TYR A 319 -19.12 -9.33 -19.59
CA TYR A 319 -19.51 -10.59 -18.96
C TYR A 319 -20.91 -10.48 -18.35
N ASN A 320 -21.55 -11.63 -18.11
CA ASN A 320 -22.93 -11.71 -17.66
C ASN A 320 -23.03 -12.38 -16.29
N THR A 321 -23.89 -11.85 -15.43
CA THR A 321 -24.27 -12.46 -14.15
C THR A 321 -25.76 -12.81 -14.14
N CYS A 322 -26.19 -13.73 -13.28
CA CYS A 322 -27.59 -14.17 -13.20
C CYS A 322 -27.97 -14.61 -11.78
N ASP A 323 -28.78 -13.81 -11.10
CA ASP A 323 -29.07 -13.99 -9.67
C ASP A 323 -30.07 -15.12 -9.38
N SER A 324 -30.77 -15.58 -10.41
CA SER A 324 -31.80 -16.63 -10.31
C SER A 324 -31.44 -17.92 -11.05
N CYS A 325 -30.24 -17.96 -11.64
CA CYS A 325 -29.69 -19.13 -12.28
C CYS A 325 -29.25 -20.14 -11.21
N VAL A 326 -29.24 -21.41 -11.57
CA VAL A 326 -28.85 -22.54 -10.71
C VAL A 326 -27.99 -23.49 -11.53
N CYS A 327 -27.14 -24.27 -10.88
CA CYS A 327 -26.44 -25.32 -11.62
C CYS A 327 -27.42 -26.42 -12.02
N PRO A 328 -27.24 -27.05 -13.19
CA PRO A 328 -27.98 -28.26 -13.55
C PRO A 328 -27.73 -29.36 -12.51
N ASP A 329 -28.68 -30.29 -12.39
CA ASP A 329 -28.63 -31.39 -11.42
C ASP A 329 -28.24 -32.74 -12.06
N LYS A 330 -27.78 -32.73 -13.31
CA LYS A 330 -27.43 -33.93 -14.08
C LYS A 330 -26.15 -33.78 -14.87
N GLU A 331 -25.40 -34.88 -14.93
CA GLU A 331 -24.17 -35.00 -15.72
C GLU A 331 -24.41 -34.76 -17.23
N ASP A 332 -25.55 -35.21 -17.78
CA ASP A 332 -25.90 -35.00 -19.20
C ASP A 332 -26.25 -33.54 -19.54
N GLN A 333 -26.48 -32.73 -18.51
CA GLN A 333 -26.71 -31.28 -18.60
C GLN A 333 -25.48 -30.47 -18.20
N GLY A 334 -24.33 -31.12 -17.98
CA GLY A 334 -23.05 -30.46 -17.65
C GLY A 334 -22.83 -30.18 -16.16
N ALA A 335 -23.57 -30.85 -15.27
CA ALA A 335 -23.24 -30.83 -13.84
C ALA A 335 -21.98 -31.67 -13.56
N LEU A 336 -21.01 -31.11 -12.84
CA LEU A 336 -19.78 -31.79 -12.45
C LEU A 336 -20.01 -32.65 -11.20
N THR A 337 -20.23 -32.01 -10.05
CA THR A 337 -20.62 -32.65 -8.79
C THR A 337 -22.10 -32.37 -8.52
N HIS A 338 -22.89 -33.40 -8.19
CA HIS A 338 -24.33 -33.25 -7.91
C HIS A 338 -24.86 -34.27 -6.90
N THR A 339 -25.87 -33.89 -6.11
CA THR A 339 -26.47 -34.76 -5.06
C THR A 339 -27.98 -34.93 -5.15
N GLN A 340 -28.61 -34.49 -6.25
CA GLN A 340 -30.07 -34.36 -6.35
C GLN A 340 -30.82 -35.48 -7.08
N SER A 341 -32.14 -35.49 -6.87
CA SER A 341 -33.11 -36.59 -6.95
C SER A 341 -33.19 -37.45 -8.23
N THR A 342 -32.57 -37.05 -9.34
CA THR A 342 -32.73 -37.72 -10.63
C THR A 342 -31.60 -38.71 -10.94
N GLU A 343 -30.46 -38.59 -10.26
CA GLU A 343 -29.26 -39.44 -10.38
C GLU A 343 -28.67 -39.72 -8.98
N PRO A 344 -27.87 -40.79 -8.79
CA PRO A 344 -27.20 -41.02 -7.51
C PRO A 344 -26.19 -39.90 -7.26
N ALA A 345 -26.06 -39.47 -6.00
CA ALA A 345 -25.09 -38.46 -5.62
C ALA A 345 -23.67 -38.87 -6.04
N ARG A 346 -22.94 -37.93 -6.64
CA ARG A 346 -21.55 -38.10 -7.07
C ARG A 346 -20.74 -36.87 -6.69
N LYS A 347 -19.64 -37.12 -5.98
CA LYS A 347 -18.52 -36.19 -5.80
C LYS A 347 -17.52 -36.45 -6.93
N PHE A 348 -17.27 -35.44 -7.75
CA PHE A 348 -16.36 -35.53 -8.88
C PHE A 348 -15.01 -34.88 -8.57
N PHE A 349 -14.14 -34.81 -9.57
CA PHE A 349 -12.75 -34.35 -9.38
C PHE A 349 -12.63 -32.84 -9.10
N ASP A 350 -13.72 -32.07 -9.28
CA ASP A 350 -13.75 -30.63 -9.00
C ASP A 350 -13.77 -30.31 -7.51
N VAL A 351 -14.09 -31.29 -6.66
CA VAL A 351 -14.03 -31.17 -5.20
C VAL A 351 -12.72 -31.80 -4.71
N VAL A 352 -11.81 -30.95 -4.25
CA VAL A 352 -10.52 -31.34 -3.67
C VAL A 352 -10.65 -31.29 -2.15
N ASP A 353 -10.95 -32.44 -1.54
CA ASP A 353 -11.10 -32.57 -0.09
C ASP A 353 -10.00 -33.43 0.56
N GLU A 354 -9.87 -33.30 1.88
CA GLU A 354 -8.81 -33.96 2.67
C GLU A 354 -7.38 -33.70 2.16
N ASP A 355 -7.15 -32.54 1.53
CA ASP A 355 -5.87 -32.25 0.88
C ASP A 355 -4.78 -31.86 1.90
N PRO A 356 -3.65 -32.61 1.94
CA PRO A 356 -2.49 -32.24 2.74
C PRO A 356 -1.87 -30.89 2.36
N LEU A 357 -2.04 -30.45 1.11
CA LEU A 357 -1.49 -29.20 0.56
C LEU A 357 -2.34 -27.97 0.86
N TYR A 358 -3.53 -28.14 1.45
CA TYR A 358 -4.35 -27.01 1.88
C TYR A 358 -3.57 -26.11 2.86
N PRO A 359 -3.51 -24.78 2.64
CA PRO A 359 -2.75 -23.87 3.49
C PRO A 359 -3.15 -23.95 4.97
N GLU A 360 -2.17 -24.00 5.88
CA GLU A 360 -2.47 -23.98 7.32
C GLU A 360 -3.01 -22.62 7.79
N ASP A 361 -2.55 -21.53 7.16
CA ASP A 361 -3.01 -20.17 7.37
C ASP A 361 -3.57 -19.62 6.04
N ILE A 362 -4.89 -19.66 5.88
CA ILE A 362 -5.55 -19.11 4.67
C ILE A 362 -5.52 -17.58 4.64
N PHE A 363 -5.38 -16.95 5.82
CA PHE A 363 -5.24 -15.50 5.91
C PHE A 363 -3.87 -15.08 5.34
N GLU A 364 -2.81 -15.80 5.71
CA GLU A 364 -1.48 -15.61 5.09
C GLU A 364 -1.49 -15.93 3.60
N TYR A 365 -2.16 -17.00 3.18
CA TYR A 365 -2.29 -17.35 1.76
C TYR A 365 -2.91 -16.22 0.92
N TYR A 366 -3.97 -15.57 1.43
CA TYR A 366 -4.67 -14.52 0.70
C TYR A 366 -4.00 -13.15 0.82
N PHE A 367 -3.55 -12.75 2.02
CA PHE A 367 -2.99 -11.42 2.26
C PHE A 367 -1.47 -11.34 2.16
N GLY A 368 -0.75 -12.47 2.16
CA GLY A 368 0.71 -12.50 2.29
C GLY A 368 1.23 -12.07 3.67
N VAL A 369 0.33 -11.92 4.64
CA VAL A 369 0.64 -11.47 6.00
C VAL A 369 0.14 -12.53 6.96
N ALA A 370 1.02 -13.02 7.84
CA ALA A 370 0.65 -13.99 8.85
C ALA A 370 -0.53 -13.49 9.68
N ARG A 371 -1.46 -14.38 10.02
CA ARG A 371 -2.66 -14.02 10.78
C ARG A 371 -2.38 -13.36 12.12
N THR A 372 -1.25 -13.68 12.76
CA THR A 372 -0.82 -13.02 14.00
C THR A 372 -0.59 -11.52 13.85
N GLU A 373 -0.32 -11.06 12.63
CA GLU A 373 -0.09 -9.66 12.26
C GLU A 373 -1.29 -9.05 11.53
N TYR A 374 -2.50 -9.61 11.70
CA TYR A 374 -3.74 -9.14 11.05
C TYR A 374 -4.01 -7.64 11.21
N GLN A 375 -3.47 -7.00 12.26
CA GLN A 375 -3.60 -5.56 12.47
C GLN A 375 -3.03 -4.76 11.28
N LEU A 376 -2.00 -5.27 10.61
CA LEU A 376 -1.45 -4.66 9.40
C LEU A 376 -2.49 -4.64 8.27
N VAL A 377 -3.24 -5.73 8.09
CA VAL A 377 -4.31 -5.83 7.09
C VAL A 377 -5.49 -4.94 7.48
N ARG A 378 -5.88 -4.95 8.76
CA ARG A 378 -6.98 -4.12 9.27
C ARG A 378 -6.67 -2.62 9.14
N ASP A 379 -5.47 -2.19 9.49
CA ASP A 379 -5.06 -0.79 9.43
C ASP A 379 -4.84 -0.32 7.97
N ALA A 380 -4.61 -1.25 7.05
CA ALA A 380 -4.52 -1.00 5.61
C ALA A 380 -5.87 -1.13 4.88
N ALA A 381 -6.95 -1.52 5.56
CA ALA A 381 -8.27 -1.63 4.95
C ALA A 381 -8.78 -0.25 4.48
N ASP A 382 -9.37 -0.21 3.28
CA ASP A 382 -9.96 1.01 2.70
C ASP A 382 -11.12 1.52 3.56
N LEU A 383 -11.87 0.60 4.16
CA LEU A 383 -12.99 0.90 5.02
C LEU A 383 -13.04 -0.06 6.21
N VAL A 384 -13.06 0.50 7.43
CA VAL A 384 -13.30 -0.26 8.66
C VAL A 384 -14.72 0.03 9.14
N VAL A 385 -15.55 -1.00 9.20
CA VAL A 385 -16.97 -0.92 9.59
C VAL A 385 -17.23 -1.67 10.89
N THR A 386 -18.28 -1.25 11.60
CA THR A 386 -18.67 -1.88 12.86
C THR A 386 -19.44 -3.17 12.65
N ASP A 387 -20.51 -3.18 11.84
CA ASP A 387 -21.48 -4.28 11.73
C ASP A 387 -22.08 -4.48 10.32
N CYS A 388 -21.52 -3.80 9.32
CA CYS A 388 -22.01 -3.80 7.94
C CYS A 388 -23.45 -3.27 7.74
N GLY A 389 -24.00 -2.50 8.70
CA GLY A 389 -25.30 -1.83 8.59
C GLY A 389 -25.45 -0.99 7.33
N ASP A 390 -24.37 -0.34 6.91
CA ASP A 390 -24.32 0.60 5.77
C ASP A 390 -23.76 -0.04 4.49
N ALA A 391 -23.72 -1.38 4.40
CA ALA A 391 -23.26 -2.07 3.21
C ALA A 391 -24.17 -1.83 1.99
N ASP A 392 -23.56 -1.39 0.89
CA ASP A 392 -24.24 -1.09 -0.37
C ASP A 392 -23.33 -1.35 -1.59
N THR A 393 -23.81 -0.97 -2.78
CA THR A 393 -23.11 -1.16 -4.05
C THR A 393 -21.91 -0.23 -4.27
N SER A 394 -21.72 0.79 -3.42
CA SER A 394 -20.59 1.73 -3.49
C SER A 394 -19.34 1.21 -2.80
N TRP A 395 -19.48 0.18 -1.96
CA TRP A 395 -18.35 -0.47 -1.31
C TRP A 395 -17.43 -1.09 -2.35
N THR A 396 -16.14 -0.84 -2.23
CA THR A 396 -15.11 -1.38 -3.13
C THR A 396 -13.78 -1.52 -2.38
N GLY A 397 -12.91 -2.44 -2.81
CA GLY A 397 -11.60 -2.65 -2.18
C GLY A 397 -11.65 -3.50 -0.90
N LEU A 398 -10.70 -3.31 0.00
CA LEU A 398 -10.59 -4.07 1.25
C LEU A 398 -11.47 -3.45 2.35
N VAL A 399 -12.47 -4.20 2.80
CA VAL A 399 -13.38 -3.80 3.87
C VAL A 399 -13.21 -4.71 5.08
N TRP A 400 -13.00 -4.13 6.25
CA TRP A 400 -12.84 -4.85 7.51
C TRP A 400 -14.05 -4.64 8.42
N ALA A 401 -14.73 -5.71 8.83
CA ALA A 401 -15.81 -5.66 9.81
C ALA A 401 -15.33 -6.07 11.21
N ASP A 402 -15.41 -5.14 12.16
CA ASP A 402 -14.96 -5.36 13.54
C ASP A 402 -15.91 -6.27 14.36
N ASN A 403 -17.21 -6.25 14.08
CA ASN A 403 -18.21 -7.12 14.70
C ASN A 403 -18.94 -8.00 13.67
N TYR A 404 -20.02 -8.63 14.14
CA TYR A 404 -20.89 -9.45 13.30
C TYR A 404 -21.47 -8.63 12.14
N CYS A 405 -21.24 -9.10 10.93
CA CYS A 405 -21.60 -8.41 9.69
C CYS A 405 -22.94 -8.94 9.17
N ASP A 406 -24.03 -8.14 9.25
CA ASP A 406 -25.34 -8.53 8.71
C ASP A 406 -25.61 -7.87 7.35
N LEU A 407 -25.52 -8.71 6.31
CA LEU A 407 -25.74 -8.36 4.91
C LEU A 407 -27.11 -8.81 4.38
N SER A 408 -28.04 -9.22 5.27
CA SER A 408 -29.34 -9.75 4.87
C SER A 408 -30.13 -8.78 3.96
N GLY A 409 -30.51 -9.24 2.77
CA GLY A 409 -31.30 -8.48 1.80
C GLY A 409 -30.56 -7.32 1.13
N LYS A 410 -29.23 -7.26 1.24
CA LYS A 410 -28.40 -6.21 0.64
C LYS A 410 -27.68 -6.70 -0.60
N GLU A 411 -27.35 -5.74 -1.46
CA GLU A 411 -26.40 -5.92 -2.56
C GLU A 411 -25.13 -5.14 -2.21
N VAL A 412 -23.99 -5.84 -2.14
CA VAL A 412 -22.71 -5.30 -1.66
C VAL A 412 -21.68 -5.33 -2.78
N GLY A 413 -21.09 -4.16 -3.04
CA GLY A 413 -20.19 -3.95 -4.16
C GLY A 413 -20.87 -4.06 -5.52
N SER A 414 -20.06 -4.14 -6.56
CA SER A 414 -20.50 -4.35 -7.94
C SER A 414 -19.49 -5.18 -8.69
N ALA A 415 -19.85 -5.65 -9.89
CA ALA A 415 -18.95 -6.46 -10.68
C ALA A 415 -17.71 -5.67 -11.19
N THR A 416 -17.85 -4.36 -11.38
CA THR A 416 -16.73 -3.44 -11.71
C THR A 416 -16.00 -2.91 -10.48
N GLY A 417 -16.64 -2.94 -9.32
CA GLY A 417 -16.07 -2.52 -8.04
C GLY A 417 -16.28 -3.59 -6.98
N PRO A 418 -15.53 -4.70 -7.03
CA PRO A 418 -15.68 -5.78 -6.07
C PRO A 418 -15.09 -5.44 -4.70
N VAL A 419 -15.50 -6.22 -3.69
CA VAL A 419 -15.13 -6.05 -2.28
C VAL A 419 -14.39 -7.29 -1.76
N ALA A 420 -13.24 -7.08 -1.13
CA ALA A 420 -12.64 -8.05 -0.23
C ALA A 420 -13.16 -7.77 1.19
N LEU A 421 -14.14 -8.54 1.66
CA LEU A 421 -14.74 -8.34 2.98
C LEU A 421 -14.15 -9.32 3.99
N VAL A 422 -13.49 -8.80 5.02
CA VAL A 422 -13.01 -9.57 6.17
C VAL A 422 -14.00 -9.46 7.32
N THR A 423 -14.60 -10.57 7.74
CA THR A 423 -15.57 -10.60 8.84
C THR A 423 -14.99 -11.26 10.09
N ALA A 424 -14.57 -10.44 11.06
CA ALA A 424 -13.84 -10.88 12.25
C ALA A 424 -14.69 -11.73 13.23
N LYS A 425 -16.00 -11.48 13.30
CA LYS A 425 -16.90 -12.07 14.30
C LYS A 425 -18.11 -12.80 13.69
N GLY A 426 -18.05 -13.08 12.39
CA GLY A 426 -19.09 -13.79 11.66
C GLY A 426 -19.89 -12.93 10.70
N VAL A 427 -20.70 -13.62 9.90
CA VAL A 427 -21.42 -13.04 8.76
C VAL A 427 -22.81 -13.64 8.61
N LYS A 428 -23.73 -12.82 8.11
CA LYS A 428 -25.09 -13.23 7.72
C LYS A 428 -25.42 -12.76 6.32
N LEU A 429 -25.65 -13.70 5.42
CA LEU A 429 -26.16 -13.46 4.08
C LEU A 429 -27.51 -14.15 3.97
N ASN A 430 -28.58 -13.43 4.34
CA ASN A 430 -29.93 -13.94 4.19
C ASN A 430 -30.75 -13.16 3.17
N SER A 431 -31.94 -13.66 2.83
CA SER A 431 -32.97 -12.94 2.09
C SER A 431 -32.53 -12.51 0.68
N ASN A 432 -31.96 -13.43 -0.11
CA ASN A 432 -31.45 -13.18 -1.47
C ASN A 432 -30.43 -12.02 -1.54
N SER A 433 -29.52 -11.95 -0.56
CA SER A 433 -28.41 -10.98 -0.60
C SER A 433 -27.44 -11.29 -1.73
N ILE A 434 -26.85 -10.25 -2.30
CA ILE A 434 -25.90 -10.36 -3.42
C ILE A 434 -24.59 -9.73 -2.98
N PHE A 435 -23.48 -10.45 -3.16
CA PHE A 435 -22.16 -9.98 -2.78
C PHE A 435 -21.20 -10.15 -3.97
N TYR A 436 -20.49 -9.07 -4.32
CA TYR A 436 -19.46 -9.09 -5.36
C TYR A 436 -18.07 -9.03 -4.74
N GLY A 437 -17.32 -10.12 -4.87
CA GLY A 437 -15.91 -10.20 -4.54
C GLY A 437 -15.55 -11.37 -3.64
N VAL A 438 -14.64 -11.16 -2.70
CA VAL A 438 -14.06 -12.22 -1.86
C VAL A 438 -14.51 -12.03 -0.41
N LEU A 439 -15.16 -13.05 0.15
CA LEU A 439 -15.60 -13.08 1.55
C LEU A 439 -14.61 -13.89 2.38
N VAL A 440 -13.92 -13.25 3.32
CA VAL A 440 -12.95 -13.86 4.23
C VAL A 440 -13.54 -13.96 5.63
N ILE A 441 -13.89 -15.17 6.06
CA ILE A 441 -14.47 -15.44 7.37
C ILE A 441 -13.37 -15.96 8.30
N THR A 442 -12.87 -15.08 9.14
CA THR A 442 -11.71 -15.33 10.01
C THR A 442 -11.88 -14.57 11.31
N ASP A 443 -11.51 -15.15 12.45
CA ASP A 443 -11.40 -14.40 13.71
C ASP A 443 -9.93 -14.35 14.12
N PRO A 444 -9.17 -13.34 13.69
CA PRO A 444 -7.73 -13.30 13.94
C PRO A 444 -7.38 -13.05 15.41
N THR A 445 -8.35 -12.76 16.26
CA THR A 445 -8.11 -12.54 17.70
C THR A 445 -7.96 -13.85 18.49
N VAL A 446 -8.41 -14.97 17.93
CA VAL A 446 -8.29 -16.30 18.56
C VAL A 446 -7.35 -17.16 17.72
N PRO A 447 -6.28 -17.75 18.30
CA PRO A 447 -5.38 -18.63 17.56
C PRO A 447 -6.11 -19.78 16.88
N ALA A 448 -5.68 -20.17 15.68
CA ALA A 448 -6.26 -21.28 14.90
C ALA A 448 -6.43 -22.57 15.73
N SER A 449 -5.45 -22.90 16.57
CA SER A 449 -5.45 -24.08 17.44
C SER A 449 -6.46 -24.02 18.59
N GLU A 450 -6.94 -22.83 18.93
CA GLU A 450 -7.87 -22.58 20.03
C GLU A 450 -9.30 -22.33 19.54
N GLN A 451 -9.51 -22.24 18.22
CA GLN A 451 -10.85 -22.08 17.66
C GLN A 451 -11.60 -23.41 17.70
N GLY A 452 -12.68 -23.45 18.47
CA GLY A 452 -13.66 -24.53 18.39
C GLY A 452 -14.43 -24.47 17.07
N ILE A 453 -14.98 -25.60 16.63
CA ILE A 453 -15.93 -25.67 15.52
C ILE A 453 -17.12 -24.75 15.83
N ASP A 454 -17.58 -24.00 14.83
CA ASP A 454 -18.69 -23.02 14.92
C ASP A 454 -18.46 -21.85 15.90
N SER A 455 -17.19 -21.52 16.18
CA SER A 455 -16.86 -20.34 17.00
C SER A 455 -17.13 -19.00 16.29
N ILE A 456 -17.07 -18.98 14.94
CA ILE A 456 -17.39 -17.80 14.13
C ILE A 456 -18.69 -18.07 13.36
N PRO A 457 -19.82 -17.43 13.73
CA PRO A 457 -21.11 -17.72 13.11
C PRO A 457 -21.16 -17.26 11.65
N ALA A 458 -21.42 -18.19 10.72
CA ALA A 458 -21.72 -17.92 9.32
C ALA A 458 -23.11 -18.44 8.98
N SER A 459 -24.03 -17.56 8.58
CA SER A 459 -25.41 -17.92 8.23
C SER A 459 -25.71 -17.51 6.80
N LEU A 460 -25.89 -18.49 5.92
CA LEU A 460 -26.16 -18.29 4.50
C LEU A 460 -27.53 -18.90 4.16
N ASN A 461 -28.63 -18.16 4.37
CA ASN A 461 -29.98 -18.72 4.25
C ASN A 461 -30.92 -17.92 3.36
N GLY A 462 -31.68 -18.62 2.53
CA GLY A 462 -32.66 -17.99 1.65
C GLY A 462 -32.02 -17.41 0.39
N GLY A 463 -31.13 -18.17 -0.24
CA GLY A 463 -30.65 -17.95 -1.60
C GLY A 463 -29.70 -16.77 -1.81
N PRO A 464 -28.74 -16.46 -0.92
CA PRO A 464 -27.73 -15.45 -1.23
C PRO A 464 -26.84 -15.91 -2.40
N VAL A 465 -26.34 -14.95 -3.17
CA VAL A 465 -25.43 -15.16 -4.30
C VAL A 465 -24.13 -14.41 -4.04
N VAL A 466 -23.01 -15.12 -4.08
CA VAL A 466 -21.66 -14.57 -3.99
C VAL A 466 -21.01 -14.69 -5.37
N TYR A 467 -20.79 -13.56 -6.03
CA TYR A 467 -20.01 -13.49 -7.27
C TYR A 467 -18.53 -13.28 -6.91
N GLY A 468 -17.78 -14.37 -6.86
CA GLY A 468 -16.37 -14.39 -6.50
C GLY A 468 -16.04 -15.64 -5.69
N ALA A 469 -15.47 -15.46 -4.49
CA ALA A 469 -14.99 -16.58 -3.68
C ALA A 469 -15.27 -16.39 -2.18
N VAL A 470 -15.36 -17.51 -1.46
CA VAL A 470 -15.55 -17.56 -0.01
C VAL A 470 -14.43 -18.36 0.62
N MET A 471 -13.77 -17.76 1.61
CA MET A 471 -12.66 -18.37 2.34
C MET A 471 -12.99 -18.41 3.83
N THR A 472 -12.70 -19.52 4.50
CA THR A 472 -12.97 -19.67 5.93
C THR A 472 -11.81 -20.27 6.70
N ASP A 473 -11.54 -19.69 7.86
CA ASP A 473 -10.55 -20.17 8.80
C ASP A 473 -11.02 -21.38 9.64
N PRO A 474 -10.08 -22.13 10.25
CA PRO A 474 -10.38 -23.13 11.27
C PRO A 474 -11.21 -22.49 12.38
N GLY A 475 -12.43 -22.98 12.63
CA GLY A 475 -13.34 -22.45 13.64
C GLY A 475 -14.54 -21.67 13.12
N ALA A 476 -14.55 -21.29 11.84
CA ALA A 476 -15.76 -20.80 11.18
C ALA A 476 -16.90 -21.81 11.21
N ALA A 477 -18.14 -21.32 11.22
CA ALA A 477 -19.29 -22.20 11.21
C ALA A 477 -19.31 -23.04 9.94
N ILE A 478 -19.76 -24.29 10.08
CA ILE A 478 -20.06 -25.14 8.93
C ILE A 478 -21.06 -24.40 8.05
N PHE A 479 -20.83 -24.36 6.74
CA PHE A 479 -21.74 -23.76 5.78
C PHE A 479 -23.12 -24.45 5.82
N ASN A 480 -24.02 -23.88 6.61
CA ASN A 480 -25.34 -24.43 6.91
C ASN A 480 -26.41 -23.48 6.35
N GLY A 481 -27.12 -23.95 5.33
CA GLY A 481 -28.08 -23.19 4.55
C GLY A 481 -27.91 -23.38 3.04
N GLY A 482 -28.74 -22.71 2.25
CA GLY A 482 -28.69 -22.76 0.79
C GLY A 482 -28.22 -21.44 0.20
N PHE A 483 -27.12 -21.48 -0.57
CA PHE A 483 -26.43 -20.34 -1.16
C PHE A 483 -25.80 -20.69 -2.51
N THR A 484 -25.46 -19.68 -3.30
CA THR A 484 -24.81 -19.83 -4.60
C THR A 484 -23.49 -19.08 -4.59
N VAL A 485 -22.40 -19.72 -5.01
CA VAL A 485 -21.11 -19.07 -5.28
C VAL A 485 -20.83 -19.17 -6.77
N VAL A 486 -20.61 -18.04 -7.42
CA VAL A 486 -20.33 -17.95 -8.85
C VAL A 486 -18.93 -17.38 -9.02
N TYR A 487 -17.98 -18.20 -9.43
CA TYR A 487 -16.62 -17.72 -9.69
C TYR A 487 -16.54 -17.02 -11.04
N ILE A 488 -16.05 -15.78 -11.02
CA ILE A 488 -15.79 -14.98 -12.22
C ILE A 488 -14.40 -14.40 -12.07
N GLU A 489 -13.46 -14.87 -12.90
CA GLU A 489 -12.05 -14.47 -12.86
C GLU A 489 -11.89 -12.95 -13.04
N ASP A 490 -12.67 -12.33 -13.93
CA ASP A 490 -12.66 -10.88 -14.16
C ASP A 490 -13.08 -10.04 -12.94
N ILE A 491 -13.84 -10.62 -12.01
CA ILE A 491 -14.24 -9.95 -10.75
C ILE A 491 -13.17 -10.19 -9.69
N VAL A 492 -12.72 -11.43 -9.57
CA VAL A 492 -11.77 -11.86 -8.54
C VAL A 492 -10.37 -11.27 -8.78
N SER A 493 -9.93 -11.15 -10.03
CA SER A 493 -8.64 -10.54 -10.41
C SER A 493 -8.56 -9.03 -10.13
N LYS A 494 -9.70 -8.32 -10.08
CA LYS A 494 -9.77 -6.88 -9.75
C LYS A 494 -9.62 -6.60 -8.24
N ILE A 495 -9.56 -7.64 -7.42
CA ILE A 495 -9.48 -7.53 -5.96
C ILE A 495 -8.03 -7.70 -5.54
N HIS A 496 -7.41 -6.62 -5.11
CA HIS A 496 -6.07 -6.66 -4.53
C HIS A 496 -6.22 -6.74 -3.00
N PRO A 497 -5.84 -7.88 -2.38
CA PRO A 497 -6.10 -8.13 -0.97
C PRO A 497 -5.33 -7.19 -0.05
N LEU A 498 -4.11 -6.82 -0.42
CA LEU A 498 -3.30 -5.88 0.33
C LEU A 498 -2.24 -5.24 -0.56
N ILE A 499 -2.24 -3.92 -0.61
CA ILE A 499 -1.17 -3.14 -1.23
C ILE A 499 -0.46 -2.38 -0.10
N ILE A 500 0.86 -2.40 -0.07
CA ILE A 500 1.66 -1.65 0.91
C ILE A 500 2.69 -0.80 0.17
N LEU A 501 2.96 0.41 0.64
CA LEU A 501 4.12 1.19 0.18
C LEU A 501 5.37 0.83 0.97
N GLY A 502 6.35 0.28 0.26
CA GLY A 502 7.69 0.03 0.76
C GLY A 502 8.68 1.07 0.26
N ASN A 503 9.74 1.30 1.04
CA ASN A 503 10.90 2.06 0.56
C ASN A 503 11.73 1.20 -0.38
N LEU A 504 12.08 1.73 -1.56
CA LEU A 504 13.05 1.08 -2.42
C LEU A 504 14.46 1.26 -1.82
N ALA A 505 15.15 0.14 -1.58
CA ALA A 505 16.51 0.15 -1.05
C ALA A 505 17.46 0.93 -1.99
N GLY A 506 18.26 1.84 -1.44
CA GLY A 506 19.17 2.69 -2.22
C GLY A 506 18.52 3.87 -2.94
N SER A 507 17.22 4.13 -2.74
CA SER A 507 16.51 5.25 -3.37
C SER A 507 16.71 6.61 -2.69
N TRP A 508 17.34 6.64 -1.51
CA TRP A 508 17.64 7.88 -0.80
C TRP A 508 18.81 8.59 -1.50
N SER A 509 18.58 9.82 -1.96
CA SER A 509 19.66 10.71 -2.35
C SER A 509 19.46 12.08 -1.72
N ASP A 510 20.51 12.56 -1.07
CA ASP A 510 20.64 13.93 -0.62
C ASP A 510 21.25 14.77 -1.75
N GLN A 511 20.54 15.80 -2.17
CA GLN A 511 21.14 16.82 -3.03
C GLN A 511 21.28 18.09 -2.21
N SER A 512 22.48 18.32 -1.69
CA SER A 512 22.83 19.63 -1.14
C SER A 512 23.06 20.60 -2.29
N THR A 513 22.01 21.31 -2.72
CA THR A 513 22.19 22.46 -3.61
C THR A 513 22.75 23.61 -2.80
N PHE A 514 24.08 23.80 -2.85
CA PHE A 514 24.70 25.08 -2.53
C PHE A 514 24.85 25.90 -3.81
N ASN A 515 23.85 26.74 -4.09
CA ASN A 515 23.91 28.10 -4.66
C ASN A 515 22.64 28.47 -5.42
#